data_AF-A0A1B6KWF5-F1
#
_entry.id   AF-A0A1B6KWF5-F1
#
_cell.length_a   1.000
_cell.length_b   1.000
_cell.length_c   1.000
_cell.angle_alpha   90.00
_cell.angle_beta   90.00
_cell.angle_gamma   90.00
#
_symmetry.space_group_name_H-M   'P 1'
#
loop_
_entity.id
_entity.type
_entity.pdbx_description
1 polymer ?
#
loop_
_entity_poly.entity_id
_entity_poly.type
_entity_poly.pdbx_seq_one_letter_code
_entity_poly.pdbx_strand_id
1 'polypeptide(L)'
;EMMKEIAITLTNTQRTLEYPRPYTPNMIPIGGGHMSTHMTPLPQDLKNFMDSAKEGMIYFSLGTFIPARVIPSEYIQAFVSVFKKLPQKVLWKTELENIPGLSENVRLTKWAPQPAVLSHPNCLLFVTHGGLFSQNEAFYAAIPVVGIPFFNEQRHNMKFYEHLRVG
;
A
#
# COMPACT_ATOMS: atom_id res chain seq x y z
N GLU A 1 -0.18 -33.85 -6.31
CA GLU A 1 -0.43 -34.74 -5.14
C GLU A 1 -0.44 -34.00 -3.81
N MET A 2 0.57 -33.20 -3.48
CA MET A 2 0.70 -32.53 -2.17
C MET A 2 -0.54 -31.75 -1.69
N MET A 3 -1.28 -31.08 -2.58
CA MET A 3 -2.50 -30.35 -2.22
C MET A 3 -3.68 -31.24 -1.79
N LYS A 4 -3.65 -32.55 -2.09
CA LYS A 4 -4.74 -33.50 -1.80
C LYS A 4 -4.71 -34.03 -0.36
N GLU A 5 -3.57 -33.94 0.33
CA GLU A 5 -3.36 -34.50 1.67
C GLU A 5 -3.15 -33.41 2.74
N ILE A 6 -3.58 -32.17 2.45
CA ILE A 6 -3.42 -31.06 3.39
C ILE A 6 -4.41 -31.18 4.56
N ALA A 7 -3.88 -31.55 5.72
CA ALA A 7 -4.65 -31.61 6.97
C ALA A 7 -5.11 -30.24 7.47
N ILE A 8 -4.31 -29.18 7.26
CA ILE A 8 -4.62 -27.79 7.65
C ILE A 8 -4.08 -26.82 6.60
N THR A 9 -4.92 -25.87 6.17
CA THR A 9 -4.53 -24.72 5.34
C THR A 9 -4.63 -23.44 6.16
N LEU A 10 -3.51 -22.77 6.38
CA LEU A 10 -3.48 -21.46 7.00
C LEU A 10 -3.60 -20.38 5.93
N THR A 11 -4.65 -19.55 5.98
CA THR A 11 -4.87 -18.50 4.99
C THR A 11 -4.59 -17.13 5.60
N ASN A 12 -3.77 -16.30 4.96
CA ASN A 12 -3.51 -14.93 5.42
C ASN A 12 -4.67 -13.99 5.03
N THR A 13 -5.88 -14.35 5.47
CA THR A 13 -7.13 -13.63 5.23
C THR A 13 -7.81 -13.32 6.55
N GLN A 14 -8.53 -12.21 6.60
CA GLN A 14 -9.30 -11.80 7.76
C GLN A 14 -10.78 -11.84 7.41
N ARG A 15 -11.57 -12.64 8.15
CA ARG A 15 -12.97 -12.95 7.82
C ARG A 15 -13.87 -11.73 7.66
N THR A 16 -13.56 -10.64 8.35
CA THR A 16 -14.32 -9.39 8.31
C THR A 16 -13.88 -8.45 7.19
N LEU A 17 -12.73 -8.70 6.57
CA LEU A 17 -12.09 -7.87 5.55
C LEU A 17 -11.96 -8.62 4.22
N GLU A 18 -12.89 -9.52 3.94
CA GLU A 18 -13.00 -10.24 2.68
C GLU A 18 -14.46 -10.48 2.33
N TYR A 19 -14.72 -10.89 1.07
CA TYR A 19 -16.05 -11.31 0.68
C TYR A 19 -16.47 -12.62 1.39
N PRO A 20 -17.74 -12.74 1.80
CA PRO A 20 -18.25 -13.97 2.39
C PRO A 20 -18.03 -15.18 1.47
N ARG A 21 -17.41 -16.23 2.01
CA ARG A 21 -17.19 -17.50 1.30
C ARG A 21 -17.23 -18.69 2.26
N PRO A 22 -17.57 -19.91 1.77
CA PRO A 22 -17.53 -21.09 2.61
C PRO A 22 -16.08 -21.47 2.97
N TYR A 23 -15.89 -21.91 4.21
CA TYR A 23 -14.64 -22.46 4.71
C TYR A 23 -14.83 -23.94 5.05
N THR A 24 -13.92 -24.80 4.60
CA THR A 24 -13.84 -26.16 5.12
C THR A 24 -13.22 -26.14 6.53
N PRO A 25 -13.51 -27.14 7.40
CA PRO A 25 -13.00 -27.14 8.78
C PRO A 25 -11.47 -27.07 8.90
N ASN A 26 -10.74 -27.54 7.87
CA ASN A 26 -9.28 -27.49 7.83
C ASN A 26 -8.71 -26.15 7.33
N MET A 27 -9.52 -25.17 6.93
CA MET A 27 -9.06 -23.84 6.55
C MET A 27 -9.15 -22.88 7.74
N ILE A 28 -7.99 -22.41 8.21
CA ILE A 28 -7.87 -21.53 9.37
C ILE A 28 -7.37 -20.15 8.89
N PRO A 29 -8.22 -19.11 8.91
CA PRO A 29 -7.80 -17.75 8.62
C PRO A 29 -6.90 -17.21 9.73
N ILE A 30 -5.70 -16.76 9.37
CA ILE A 30 -4.68 -16.15 10.21
C ILE A 30 -4.26 -14.78 9.63
N GLY A 31 -5.25 -13.97 9.27
CA GLY A 31 -5.05 -12.66 8.66
C GLY A 31 -4.02 -11.81 9.40
N GLY A 32 -3.14 -11.16 8.65
CA GLY A 32 -2.07 -10.35 9.23
C GLY A 32 -0.81 -11.11 9.64
N GLY A 33 -0.60 -12.36 9.19
CA GLY A 33 0.59 -13.14 9.56
C GLY A 33 1.95 -12.51 9.17
N HIS A 34 1.94 -11.50 8.30
CA HIS A 34 3.11 -10.70 7.90
C HIS A 34 3.29 -9.44 8.76
N MET A 35 2.29 -9.06 9.55
CA MET A 35 2.33 -7.88 10.40
C MET A 35 3.09 -8.22 11.68
N SER A 36 4.16 -7.48 11.95
CA SER A 36 4.93 -7.61 13.18
C SER A 36 4.20 -6.96 14.34
N THR A 37 4.27 -7.58 15.53
CA THR A 37 3.88 -6.93 16.79
C THR A 37 4.83 -5.79 17.18
N HIS A 38 6.07 -5.81 16.65
CA HIS A 38 7.06 -4.76 16.82
C HIS A 38 7.16 -3.94 15.53
N MET A 39 6.66 -2.71 15.58
CA MET A 39 6.71 -1.80 14.45
C MET A 39 8.13 -1.25 14.27
N THR A 40 8.74 -1.49 13.12
CA THR A 40 10.02 -0.88 12.75
C THR A 40 9.87 0.64 12.73
N PRO A 41 10.66 1.40 13.50
CA PRO A 41 10.54 2.85 13.55
C PRO A 41 10.91 3.49 12.21
N LEU A 42 10.33 4.65 11.94
CA LEU A 42 10.70 5.46 10.79
C LEU A 42 12.15 5.96 10.93
N PRO A 43 12.98 5.85 9.87
CA PRO A 43 14.21 6.61 9.78
C PRO A 43 13.98 8.10 10.06
N GLN A 44 14.91 8.76 10.76
CA GLN A 44 14.72 10.12 11.27
C GLN A 44 14.43 11.13 10.15
N ASP A 45 15.06 10.97 9.00
CA ASP A 45 14.85 11.79 7.82
C ASP A 45 13.43 11.62 7.27
N LEU A 46 12.90 10.39 7.18
CA LEU A 46 11.50 10.15 6.77
C LEU A 46 10.53 10.70 7.80
N LYS A 47 10.80 10.49 9.09
CA LYS A 47 10.00 11.03 10.19
C LYS A 47 9.89 12.55 10.09
N ASN A 48 11.01 13.27 9.94
CA ASN A 48 11.02 14.73 9.79
C ASN A 48 10.22 15.22 8.57
N PHE A 49 10.31 14.50 7.44
CA PHE A 49 9.55 14.83 6.25
C PHE A 49 8.04 14.67 6.48
N MET A 50 7.64 13.61 7.18
CA MET A 50 6.24 13.32 7.50
C MET A 50 5.68 14.23 8.59
N ASP A 51 6.45 14.53 9.64
CA ASP A 51 6.08 15.47 10.71
C ASP A 51 5.84 16.89 10.16
N SER A 52 6.58 17.29 9.13
CA SER A 52 6.43 18.60 8.49
C SER A 52 5.29 18.69 7.46
N ALA A 53 4.53 17.60 7.25
CA ALA A 53 3.40 17.54 6.33
C ALA A 53 2.11 18.11 6.96
N LYS A 54 2.05 19.43 7.16
CA LYS A 54 0.93 20.11 7.84
C LYS A 54 -0.43 19.89 7.17
N GLU A 55 -0.45 19.85 5.83
CA GLU A 55 -1.66 19.60 5.02
C GLU A 55 -1.95 18.10 4.83
N GLY A 56 -1.19 17.25 5.52
CA GLY A 56 -1.21 15.80 5.38
C GLY A 56 -0.22 15.27 4.34
N MET A 57 -0.12 13.94 4.32
CA MET A 57 0.81 13.16 3.53
C MET A 57 0.09 12.05 2.78
N ILE A 58 0.48 11.86 1.52
CA ILE A 58 0.05 10.76 0.66
C ILE A 58 1.22 9.80 0.49
N TYR A 59 1.03 8.55 0.86
CA TYR A 59 2.00 7.51 0.57
C TYR A 59 1.68 6.88 -0.79
N PHE A 60 2.63 6.85 -1.71
CA PHE A 60 2.47 6.27 -3.04
C PHE A 60 3.44 5.09 -3.20
N SER A 61 2.92 3.88 -3.34
CA SER A 61 3.71 2.65 -3.47
C SER A 61 2.99 1.60 -4.30
N LEU A 62 3.54 1.26 -5.47
CA LEU A 62 2.99 0.24 -6.37
C LEU A 62 3.59 -1.16 -6.15
N GLY A 63 4.17 -1.40 -4.96
CA GLY A 63 4.81 -2.66 -4.62
C GLY A 63 6.23 -2.79 -5.16
N THR A 64 6.69 -4.02 -5.35
CA THR A 64 8.05 -4.36 -5.84
C THR A 64 8.03 -5.09 -7.18
N PHE A 65 6.87 -5.62 -7.59
CA PHE A 65 6.74 -6.46 -8.79
C PHE A 65 6.58 -5.68 -10.09
N ILE A 66 6.24 -4.38 -10.02
CA ILE A 66 6.25 -3.48 -11.18
C ILE A 66 7.49 -2.61 -11.08
N PRO A 67 8.56 -2.90 -11.85
CA PRO A 67 9.70 -2.01 -11.93
C PRO A 67 9.24 -0.65 -12.45
N ALA A 68 9.53 0.42 -11.72
CA ALA A 68 9.14 1.76 -12.16
C ALA A 68 9.71 2.13 -13.54
N ARG A 69 10.82 1.49 -13.95
CA ARG A 69 11.46 1.64 -15.27
C ARG A 69 10.62 1.12 -16.44
N VAL A 70 9.65 0.22 -16.19
CA VAL A 70 8.74 -0.28 -17.24
C VAL A 70 7.46 0.53 -17.34
N ILE A 71 7.23 1.47 -16.42
CA ILE A 71 6.09 2.38 -16.50
C ILE A 71 6.42 3.44 -17.57
N PRO A 72 5.60 3.60 -18.62
CA PRO A 72 5.83 4.62 -19.63
C PRO A 72 5.93 6.02 -19.02
N SER A 73 6.80 6.86 -19.59
CA SER A 73 7.14 8.16 -19.02
C SER A 73 5.93 9.08 -18.93
N GLU A 74 4.95 8.92 -19.83
CA GLU A 74 3.71 9.66 -19.88
C GLU A 74 2.90 9.47 -18.58
N TYR A 75 2.85 8.25 -18.05
CA TYR A 75 2.14 7.96 -16.79
C TYR A 75 2.91 8.53 -15.59
N ILE A 76 4.24 8.43 -15.59
CA ILE A 76 5.07 9.05 -14.54
C ILE A 76 4.83 10.57 -14.52
N GLN A 77 4.82 11.20 -15.69
CA GLN A 77 4.59 12.65 -15.82
C GLN A 77 3.16 13.05 -15.46
N ALA A 78 2.17 12.18 -15.68
CA ALA A 78 0.81 12.40 -15.18
C ALA A 78 0.79 12.47 -13.64
N PHE A 79 1.46 11.54 -12.94
CA PHE A 79 1.57 11.59 -11.48
C PHE A 79 2.30 12.84 -10.99
N VAL A 80 3.44 13.20 -11.60
CA VAL A 80 4.16 14.44 -11.30
C VAL A 80 3.25 15.66 -11.44
N SER A 81 2.50 15.73 -12.53
CA SER A 81 1.59 16.84 -12.82
C SER A 81 0.46 16.96 -11.80
N VAL A 82 -0.04 15.84 -11.28
CA VAL A 82 -1.06 15.80 -10.23
C VAL A 82 -0.45 16.19 -8.89
N PHE A 83 0.64 15.54 -8.46
CA PHE A 83 1.25 15.77 -7.16
C PHE A 83 1.74 17.21 -6.97
N LYS A 84 2.20 17.86 -8.03
CA LYS A 84 2.57 19.28 -8.01
C LYS A 84 1.41 20.22 -7.67
N LYS A 85 0.16 19.82 -7.91
CA LYS A 85 -1.04 20.62 -7.63
C LYS A 85 -1.61 20.38 -6.23
N LEU A 86 -1.11 19.36 -5.52
CA LEU A 86 -1.62 19.00 -4.21
C LEU A 86 -0.92 19.80 -3.11
N PRO A 87 -1.65 20.29 -2.09
CA PRO A 87 -1.04 20.89 -0.91
C PRO A 87 -0.36 19.85 -0.01
N GLN A 88 -0.74 18.58 -0.11
CA GLN A 88 -0.15 17.46 0.64
C GLN A 88 1.29 17.19 0.22
N LYS A 89 2.07 16.67 1.15
CA LYS A 89 3.34 16.03 0.83
C LYS A 89 3.09 14.63 0.25
N VAL A 90 3.96 14.17 -0.64
CA VAL A 90 3.88 12.83 -1.22
C VAL A 90 5.16 12.07 -0.95
N LEU A 91 5.07 10.94 -0.26
CA LEU A 91 6.17 9.98 -0.16
C LEU A 91 6.02 8.93 -1.26
N TRP A 92 6.83 9.04 -2.29
CA TRP A 92 6.78 8.15 -3.46
C TRP A 92 7.86 7.07 -3.33
N LYS A 93 7.43 5.84 -3.06
CA LYS A 93 8.32 4.68 -3.05
C LYS A 93 8.58 4.17 -4.48
N THR A 94 9.81 4.30 -4.95
CA THR A 94 10.23 3.94 -6.32
C THR A 94 11.74 3.70 -6.41
N GLU A 95 12.16 2.88 -7.38
CA GLU A 95 13.58 2.64 -7.70
C GLU A 95 14.19 3.73 -8.60
N LEU A 96 13.38 4.70 -9.06
CA LEU A 96 13.87 5.83 -9.84
C LEU A 96 14.59 6.83 -8.94
N GLU A 97 15.81 7.19 -9.33
CA GLU A 97 16.65 8.14 -8.57
C GLU A 97 16.30 9.59 -8.89
N ASN A 98 15.83 9.85 -10.11
CA ASN A 98 15.42 11.17 -10.55
C ASN A 98 14.20 11.07 -11.46
N ILE A 99 13.25 11.99 -11.27
CA ILE A 99 12.06 12.14 -12.11
C ILE A 99 12.00 13.62 -12.53
N PRO A 100 12.09 13.93 -13.84
CA PRO A 100 12.02 15.31 -14.30
C PRO A 100 10.72 15.99 -13.88
N GLY A 101 10.83 17.23 -13.40
CA GLY A 101 9.68 18.06 -13.03
C GLY A 101 9.11 17.81 -11.63
N LEU A 102 9.78 16.98 -10.81
CA LEU A 102 9.36 16.70 -9.43
C LEU A 102 9.30 17.99 -8.59
N SER A 103 8.19 18.18 -7.89
CA SER A 103 7.96 19.33 -7.01
C SER A 103 8.49 19.07 -5.59
N GLU A 104 8.77 20.14 -4.84
CA GLU A 104 9.37 20.08 -3.49
C GLU A 104 8.51 19.34 -2.46
N ASN A 105 7.19 19.23 -2.69
CA ASN A 105 6.29 18.47 -1.83
C ASN A 105 6.41 16.95 -2.03
N VAL A 106 7.12 16.48 -3.06
CA VAL A 106 7.28 15.05 -3.36
C VAL A 106 8.68 14.59 -2.98
N ARG A 107 8.75 13.51 -2.20
CA ARG A 107 10.00 12.85 -1.82
C ARG A 107 10.04 11.44 -2.36
N LEU A 108 11.12 11.12 -3.08
CA LEU A 108 11.39 9.75 -3.53
C LEU A 108 12.07 8.95 -2.41
N THR A 109 11.73 7.67 -2.32
CA THR A 109 12.47 6.71 -1.51
C THR A 109 12.50 5.33 -2.19
N LYS A 110 13.61 4.60 -2.07
CA LYS A 110 13.66 3.19 -2.53
C LYS A 110 12.93 2.26 -1.56
N TRP A 111 12.93 2.61 -0.27
CA TRP A 111 12.36 1.78 0.78
C TRP A 111 11.81 2.62 1.94
N ALA A 112 10.77 2.12 2.61
CA ALA A 112 10.26 2.67 3.85
C ALA A 112 9.60 1.56 4.69
N PRO A 113 9.59 1.66 6.03
CA PRO A 113 8.83 0.75 6.87
C PRO A 113 7.34 1.05 6.72
N GLN A 114 6.70 0.43 5.72
CA GLN A 114 5.34 0.73 5.28
C GLN A 114 4.29 0.73 6.41
N PRO A 115 4.26 -0.23 7.36
CA PRO A 115 3.34 -0.15 8.50
C PRO A 115 3.50 1.13 9.33
N ALA A 116 4.74 1.60 9.53
CA ALA A 116 5.01 2.82 10.28
C ALA A 116 4.68 4.08 9.48
N VAL A 117 4.86 4.05 8.15
CA VAL A 117 4.43 5.13 7.26
C VAL A 117 2.91 5.28 7.31
N LEU A 118 2.18 4.17 7.15
CA LEU A 118 0.72 4.16 7.13
C LEU A 118 0.11 4.52 8.49
N SER A 119 0.75 4.12 9.60
CA SER A 119 0.27 4.43 10.95
C SER A 119 0.64 5.84 11.44
N HIS A 120 1.35 6.63 10.63
CA HIS A 120 1.75 7.97 11.00
C HIS A 120 0.55 8.93 10.97
N PRO A 121 0.37 9.82 11.97
CA PRO A 121 -0.83 10.66 12.09
C PRO A 121 -1.06 11.60 10.89
N ASN A 122 0.01 12.00 10.20
CA ASN A 122 -0.10 12.82 9.00
C ASN A 122 -0.34 12.02 7.71
N CYS A 123 -0.29 10.68 7.72
CA CYS A 123 -0.61 9.88 6.53
C CYS A 123 -2.13 9.87 6.36
N LEU A 124 -2.63 10.45 5.26
CA LEU A 124 -4.07 10.59 5.01
C LEU A 124 -4.57 9.65 3.91
N LEU A 125 -3.69 9.21 3.02
CA LEU A 125 -4.08 8.44 1.84
C LEU A 125 -2.95 7.50 1.43
N PHE A 126 -3.33 6.28 1.03
CA PHE A 126 -2.41 5.32 0.44
C PHE A 126 -2.76 5.04 -1.02
N VAL A 127 -1.92 5.48 -1.95
CA VAL A 127 -2.02 5.10 -3.36
C VAL A 127 -1.25 3.81 -3.59
N THR A 128 -1.96 2.74 -3.96
CA THR A 128 -1.41 1.39 -3.96
C THR A 128 -1.84 0.55 -5.16
N HIS A 129 -0.99 -0.41 -5.52
CA HIS A 129 -1.34 -1.45 -6.47
C HIS A 129 -2.37 -2.46 -5.96
N GLY A 130 -2.64 -2.49 -4.64
CA GLY A 130 -3.70 -3.32 -4.09
C GLY A 130 -3.35 -4.77 -3.76
N GLY A 131 -2.06 -5.08 -3.58
CA GLY A 131 -1.64 -6.40 -3.10
C GLY A 131 -2.19 -6.73 -1.71
N LEU A 132 -2.41 -8.02 -1.44
CA LEU A 132 -3.05 -8.51 -0.20
C LEU A 132 -2.38 -8.00 1.10
N PHE A 133 -1.04 -7.96 1.15
CA PHE A 133 -0.33 -7.51 2.35
C PHE A 133 -0.51 -6.01 2.59
N SER A 134 -0.31 -5.21 1.54
CA SER A 134 -0.60 -3.77 1.57
C SER A 134 -2.04 -3.48 1.95
N GLN A 135 -2.99 -4.33 1.54
CA GLN A 135 -4.39 -4.17 1.92
C GLN A 135 -4.61 -4.38 3.42
N ASN A 136 -4.06 -5.45 3.99
CA ASN A 136 -4.14 -5.70 5.43
C ASN A 136 -3.52 -4.57 6.24
N GLU A 137 -2.36 -4.06 5.83
CA GLU A 137 -1.67 -2.95 6.50
C GLU A 137 -2.49 -1.65 6.43
N ALA A 138 -3.11 -1.35 5.29
CA ALA A 138 -3.96 -0.17 5.11
C ALA A 138 -5.22 -0.23 5.97
N PHE A 139 -5.90 -1.40 6.01
CA PHE A 139 -7.04 -1.62 6.89
C PHE A 139 -6.66 -1.51 8.36
N TYR A 140 -5.52 -2.09 8.75
CA TYR A 140 -5.02 -1.99 10.12
C TYR A 140 -4.73 -0.54 10.54
N ALA A 141 -4.14 0.25 9.64
CA ALA A 141 -3.86 1.67 9.87
C ALA A 141 -5.09 2.59 9.69
N ALA A 142 -6.23 2.05 9.26
CA ALA A 142 -7.45 2.78 8.94
C ALA A 142 -7.24 3.93 7.92
N ILE A 143 -6.38 3.70 6.91
CA ILE A 143 -6.07 4.68 5.86
C ILE A 143 -6.87 4.34 4.59
N PRO A 144 -7.62 5.30 4.01
CA PRO A 144 -8.29 5.09 2.74
C PRO A 144 -7.28 4.93 1.60
N VAL A 145 -7.71 4.28 0.51
CA VAL A 145 -6.83 3.98 -0.61
C VAL A 145 -7.28 4.59 -1.92
N VAL A 146 -6.32 4.80 -2.83
CA VAL A 146 -6.57 4.92 -4.27
C VAL A 146 -5.86 3.77 -4.96
N GLY A 147 -6.64 2.93 -5.63
CA GLY A 147 -6.18 1.69 -6.24
C GLY A 147 -5.69 1.83 -7.68
N ILE A 148 -4.53 1.26 -8.00
CA ILE A 148 -4.02 1.12 -9.37
C ILE A 148 -3.64 -0.36 -9.61
N PRO A 149 -4.61 -1.25 -9.85
CA PRO A 149 -4.34 -2.68 -9.94
C PRO A 149 -3.74 -3.06 -11.31
N PHE A 150 -2.73 -3.93 -11.30
CA PHE A 150 -2.03 -4.40 -12.50
C PHE A 150 -2.40 -5.85 -12.85
N PHE A 151 -2.31 -6.78 -11.90
CA PHE A 151 -2.46 -8.22 -12.18
C PHE A 151 -2.95 -9.03 -10.96
N ASN A 152 -3.18 -10.33 -11.16
CA ASN A 152 -3.66 -11.28 -10.16
C ASN A 152 -4.90 -10.78 -9.40
N GLU A 153 -4.88 -10.89 -8.07
CA GLU A 153 -5.97 -10.58 -7.15
C GLU A 153 -6.17 -9.08 -6.93
N GLN A 154 -5.25 -8.23 -7.39
CA GLN A 154 -5.27 -6.78 -7.12
C GLN A 154 -6.59 -6.13 -7.52
N ARG A 155 -7.15 -6.50 -8.69
CA ARG A 155 -8.45 -5.98 -9.15
C ARG A 155 -9.59 -6.38 -8.22
N HIS A 156 -9.58 -7.62 -7.75
CA HIS A 156 -10.57 -8.13 -6.80
C HIS A 156 -10.48 -7.38 -5.47
N ASN A 157 -9.25 -7.14 -4.98
CA ASN A 157 -9.01 -6.36 -3.77
C ASN A 157 -9.51 -4.92 -3.92
N MET A 158 -9.28 -4.27 -5.06
CA MET A 158 -9.78 -2.90 -5.29
C MET A 158 -11.30 -2.83 -5.34
N LYS A 159 -11.95 -3.84 -5.94
CA LYS A 159 -13.42 -3.96 -5.86
C LYS A 159 -13.92 -4.10 -4.43
N PHE A 160 -13.15 -4.74 -3.56
CA PHE A 160 -13.51 -4.83 -2.14
C PHE A 160 -13.39 -3.48 -1.42
N TYR A 161 -12.37 -2.67 -1.71
CA TYR A 161 -12.31 -1.28 -1.21
C TYR A 161 -13.50 -0.44 -1.67
N GLU A 162 -13.86 -0.52 -2.96
CA GLU A 162 -15.03 0.18 -3.52
C GLU A 162 -16.31 -0.24 -2.80
N HIS A 163 -16.48 -1.55 -2.57
CA HIS A 163 -17.63 -2.11 -1.86
C HIS A 163 -17.75 -1.55 -0.43
N LEU A 164 -16.62 -1.41 0.27
CA LEU A 164 -16.57 -0.84 1.62
C LEU A 164 -16.60 0.69 1.65
N ARG A 165 -16.51 1.37 0.49
CA ARG A 165 -16.44 2.84 0.35
C ARG A 165 -15.24 3.46 1.08
N VAL A 166 -14.11 2.76 1.07
CA VAL A 166 -12.85 3.22 1.69
C VAL A 166 -11.71 3.33 0.67
N GLY A 167 -12.05 3.32 -0.62
CA GLY A 167 -11.14 3.51 -1.75
C GLY A 167 -11.73 2.98 -3.05
#